data_AF-A0A1G1CD75-F1
#
_entry.id   AF-A0A1G1CD75-F1
#
_cell.length_a   1.000
_cell.length_b   1.000
_cell.length_c   1.000
_cell.angle_alpha   90.00
_cell.angle_beta   90.00
_cell.angle_gamma   90.00
#
_symmetry.space_group_name_H-M   'P 1'
#
loop_
_entity.id
_entity.type
_entity.pdbx_description
1 polymer ?
#
loop_
_entity_poly.entity_id
_entity_poly.type
_entity_poly.pdbx_seq_one_letter_code
_entity_poly.pdbx_strand_id
1 'polypeptide(L)'
;MIGNYQGNYFYNTGSVQAVAVDTWGIYYCGRLDPSGKLLPLYIGRACGEGVSVRSRLLDHLRQDQWSDVTHFGYRTGATSQEVVSFEATEIAEFNPKYNQRVG
;
A
#
# COMPACT_ATOMS: atom_id res chain seq x y z
N MET A 1 10.96 -10.35 8.32
CA MET A 1 10.05 -11.22 7.56
C MET A 1 8.86 -10.39 7.10
N ILE A 2 8.37 -10.63 5.87
CA ILE A 2 7.16 -9.99 5.35
C ILE A 2 5.96 -10.89 5.60
N GLY A 3 4.89 -10.32 6.13
CA GLY A 3 3.65 -11.03 6.44
C GLY A 3 2.80 -11.38 5.21
N ASN A 4 1.74 -12.14 5.46
CA ASN A 4 0.73 -12.45 4.46
C ASN A 4 -0.03 -11.18 4.05
N TYR A 5 -0.46 -11.15 2.79
CA TYR A 5 -1.30 -10.09 2.26
C TYR A 5 -2.65 -10.02 3.00
N GLN A 6 -3.06 -8.81 3.34
CA GLN A 6 -4.34 -8.47 3.96
C GLN A 6 -5.07 -7.49 3.04
N GLY A 7 -6.27 -7.84 2.56
CA GLY A 7 -7.03 -7.08 1.57
C GLY A 7 -8.15 -7.92 0.96
N ASN A 8 -8.94 -7.42 0.01
CA ASN A 8 -8.88 -6.11 -0.65
C ASN A 8 -9.95 -5.17 -0.05
N TYR A 9 -9.53 -4.22 0.77
CA TYR A 9 -10.45 -3.31 1.47
C TYR A 9 -10.77 -2.09 0.62
N PHE A 10 -11.91 -1.43 0.86
CA PHE A 10 -12.21 -0.17 0.17
C PHE A 10 -11.21 0.93 0.52
N TYR A 11 -10.81 1.70 -0.48
CA TYR A 11 -9.92 2.84 -0.31
C TYR A 11 -10.71 4.10 0.06
N ASN A 12 -11.06 4.21 1.34
CA ASN A 12 -11.69 5.39 1.92
C ASN A 12 -11.30 5.53 3.41
N THR A 13 -11.54 6.70 3.99
CA THR A 13 -11.14 7.02 5.36
C THR A 13 -11.69 6.03 6.39
N GLY A 14 -12.96 5.66 6.29
CA GLY A 14 -13.61 4.76 7.25
C GLY A 14 -13.00 3.36 7.23
N SER A 15 -12.80 2.80 6.03
CA SER A 15 -12.15 1.49 5.88
C SER A 15 -10.70 1.52 6.35
N VAL A 16 -9.91 2.54 5.98
CA VAL A 16 -8.51 2.66 6.43
C VAL A 16 -8.43 2.75 7.95
N GLN A 17 -9.28 3.55 8.60
CA GLN A 17 -9.30 3.64 10.07
C GLN A 17 -9.68 2.31 10.73
N ALA A 18 -10.62 1.56 10.15
CA ALA A 18 -11.11 0.32 10.72
C ALA A 18 -10.14 -0.86 10.57
N VAL A 19 -9.45 -1.00 9.42
CA VAL A 19 -8.72 -2.24 9.10
C VAL A 19 -7.23 -2.06 8.85
N ALA A 20 -6.74 -0.86 8.54
CA ALA A 20 -5.31 -0.66 8.33
C ALA A 20 -4.57 -0.74 9.68
N VAL A 21 -3.38 -1.33 9.66
CA VAL A 21 -2.55 -1.57 10.85
C VAL A 21 -1.67 -0.39 11.20
N ASP A 22 -1.40 -0.23 12.50
CA ASP A 22 -0.50 0.78 13.04
C ASP A 22 0.92 0.24 13.21
N THR A 23 1.47 -0.30 12.12
CA THR A 23 2.83 -0.85 12.12
C THR A 23 3.49 -0.63 10.76
N TRP A 24 4.75 -1.02 10.64
CA TRP A 24 5.51 -0.99 9.41
C TRP A 24 5.02 -2.03 8.41
N GLY A 25 5.16 -1.71 7.13
CA GLY A 25 4.73 -2.61 6.07
C GLY A 25 4.74 -1.99 4.70
N ILE A 26 4.30 -2.79 3.73
CA ILE A 26 4.03 -2.39 2.36
C ILE A 26 2.52 -2.28 2.20
N TYR A 27 2.04 -1.25 1.54
CA TYR A 27 0.65 -1.07 1.16
C TYR A 27 0.51 -0.94 -0.34
N TYR A 28 -0.63 -1.41 -0.83
CA TYR A 28 -0.97 -1.50 -2.23
C TYR A 28 -2.26 -0.74 -2.42
N CYS A 29 -2.26 0.28 -3.27
CA CYS A 29 -3.44 1.04 -3.63
C CYS A 29 -3.76 0.77 -5.10
N GLY A 30 -4.99 0.38 -5.40
CA GLY A 30 -5.35 0.04 -6.77
C GLY A 30 -6.84 -0.21 -6.96
N ARG A 31 -7.14 -1.06 -7.93
CA ARG A 31 -8.52 -1.47 -8.26
C ARG A 31 -8.58 -2.98 -8.37
N LEU A 32 -9.79 -3.53 -8.28
CA LEU A 32 -9.96 -4.96 -8.51
C LEU A 32 -9.99 -5.27 -10.00
N ASP A 33 -9.36 -6.39 -10.36
CA ASP A 33 -9.55 -7.03 -11.65
C ASP A 33 -10.89 -7.82 -11.68
N PRO A 34 -11.32 -8.35 -12.85
CA PRO A 34 -12.55 -9.14 -12.94
C PRO A 34 -12.57 -10.41 -12.08
N SER A 35 -11.42 -10.88 -11.60
CA SER A 35 -11.31 -12.04 -10.70
C SER A 35 -11.32 -11.65 -9.21
N GLY A 36 -11.47 -10.35 -8.91
CA GLY A 36 -11.46 -9.82 -7.55
C GLY A 36 -10.06 -9.70 -6.94
N LYS A 37 -8.99 -9.82 -7.73
CA LYS A 37 -7.61 -9.58 -7.26
C LYS A 37 -7.29 -8.08 -7.34
N LEU A 38 -6.50 -7.59 -6.40
CA LEU A 38 -6.02 -6.22 -6.46
C LEU A 38 -4.98 -6.08 -7.58
N LEU A 39 -5.29 -5.24 -8.56
CA LEU A 39 -4.32 -4.72 -9.52
C LEU A 39 -3.72 -3.43 -8.92
N PRO A 40 -2.48 -3.46 -8.42
CA PRO A 40 -1.86 -2.29 -7.80
C PRO A 40 -1.61 -1.19 -8.84
N LEU A 41 -2.05 0.02 -8.50
CA LEU A 41 -1.77 1.24 -9.27
C LEU A 41 -0.72 2.11 -8.57
N TYR A 42 -0.54 1.91 -7.27
CA TYR A 42 0.53 2.44 -6.44
C TYR A 42 0.93 1.40 -5.40
N ILE A 43 2.23 1.27 -5.15
CA ILE A 43 2.80 0.46 -4.08
C ILE A 43 3.69 1.38 -3.25
N GLY A 44 3.48 1.40 -1.95
CA GLY A 44 4.28 2.24 -1.06
C GLY A 44 4.63 1.54 0.23
N ARG A 45 5.65 2.06 0.90
CA ARG A 45 6.05 1.61 2.23
C ARG A 45 5.72 2.57 3.35
N ALA A 46 5.55 1.97 4.51
CA ALA A 46 5.53 2.62 5.80
C ALA A 46 6.66 2.01 6.66
N CYS A 47 7.73 2.75 6.84
CA CYS A 47 8.81 2.40 7.76
C CYS A 47 9.50 3.69 8.24
N GLY A 48 9.79 3.77 9.54
CA GLY A 48 10.33 4.98 10.17
C GLY A 48 9.60 5.32 11.47
N GLU A 49 10.16 6.26 12.22
CA GLU A 49 9.58 6.74 13.46
C GLU A 49 8.24 7.46 13.19
N GLY A 50 7.18 7.06 13.91
CA GLY A 50 5.84 7.64 13.76
C GLY A 50 5.12 7.34 12.44
N VAL A 51 5.67 6.47 11.58
CA VAL A 51 5.09 6.12 10.29
C VAL A 51 4.53 4.70 10.31
N SER A 52 3.25 4.55 9.97
CA SER A 52 2.57 3.26 9.85
C SER A 52 1.81 3.14 8.54
N VAL A 53 1.42 1.92 8.18
CA VAL A 53 0.58 1.66 7.00
C VAL A 53 -0.69 2.52 7.06
N ARG A 54 -1.34 2.58 8.24
CA ARG A 54 -2.50 3.43 8.45
C ARG A 54 -2.19 4.91 8.22
N SER A 55 -1.12 5.45 8.83
CA SER A 55 -0.83 6.88 8.70
C SER A 55 -0.56 7.28 7.24
N ARG A 56 0.18 6.46 6.49
CA ARG A 56 0.48 6.71 5.06
C ARG A 56 -0.76 6.62 4.17
N LEU A 57 -1.64 5.66 4.41
CA LEU A 57 -2.90 5.56 3.65
C LEU A 57 -3.81 6.77 3.91
N LEU A 58 -3.89 7.23 5.17
CA LEU A 58 -4.64 8.44 5.52
C LEU A 58 -4.02 9.71 4.92
N ASP A 59 -2.69 9.80 4.83
CA ASP A 59 -2.01 10.90 4.14
C ASP A 59 -2.44 10.97 2.67
N HIS A 60 -2.41 9.84 1.96
CA HIS A 60 -2.77 9.79 0.54
C HIS A 60 -4.24 10.15 0.29
N LEU A 61 -5.16 9.68 1.14
CA LEU A 61 -6.58 10.03 1.05
C LEU A 61 -6.84 11.54 1.22
N ARG A 62 -5.99 12.25 1.99
CA ARG A 62 -6.08 13.71 2.13
C ARG A 62 -5.57 14.47 0.90
N GLN A 63 -4.70 13.85 0.11
CA GLN A 63 -4.11 14.48 -1.08
C GLN A 63 -4.98 14.27 -2.34
N ASP A 64 -5.86 13.26 -2.32
CA ASP A 64 -6.85 12.96 -3.37
C ASP A 64 -6.25 12.90 -4.79
N GLN A 65 -5.11 12.22 -4.94
CA GLN A 65 -4.32 12.24 -6.18
C GLN A 65 -4.66 11.12 -7.18
N TRP A 66 -5.41 10.08 -6.76
CA TRP A 66 -5.56 8.86 -7.54
C TRP A 66 -7.03 8.49 -7.77
N SER A 67 -7.60 9.00 -8.86
CA SER A 67 -9.03 8.87 -9.17
C SER A 67 -9.49 7.46 -9.54
N ASP A 68 -8.59 6.56 -9.92
CA ASP A 68 -8.89 5.18 -10.30
C ASP A 68 -8.55 4.16 -9.20
N VAL A 69 -8.06 4.61 -8.05
CA VAL A 69 -7.86 3.77 -6.86
C VAL A 69 -9.17 3.64 -6.10
N THR A 70 -9.60 2.40 -5.90
CA THR A 70 -10.86 2.05 -5.22
C THR A 70 -10.65 1.12 -4.03
N HIS A 71 -9.51 0.43 -3.98
CA HIS A 71 -9.20 -0.58 -2.99
C HIS A 71 -7.75 -0.48 -2.52
N PHE A 72 -7.50 -1.01 -1.32
CA PHE A 72 -6.16 -1.20 -0.82
C PHE A 72 -5.97 -2.56 -0.15
N GLY A 73 -4.70 -2.93 -0.02
CA GLY A 73 -4.26 -4.02 0.85
C GLY A 73 -2.89 -3.72 1.41
N TYR A 74 -2.39 -4.59 2.28
CA TYR A 74 -1.08 -4.41 2.91
C TYR A 74 -0.44 -5.74 3.33
N ARG A 75 0.86 -5.68 3.59
CA ARG A 75 1.65 -6.71 4.25
C ARG A 75 2.47 -6.06 5.36
N THR A 76 2.50 -6.66 6.54
CA THR A 76 3.32 -6.16 7.66
C THR A 76 4.78 -6.55 7.48
N GLY A 77 5.70 -5.72 7.96
CA GLY A 77 7.14 -6.03 7.98
C GLY A 77 7.74 -5.89 9.37
N ALA A 78 8.79 -6.68 9.64
CA ALA A 78 9.47 -6.67 10.94
C ALA A 78 10.61 -5.64 11.03
N THR A 79 11.28 -5.35 9.91
CA THR A 79 12.40 -4.41 9.86
C THR A 79 12.26 -3.44 8.70
N SER A 80 12.86 -2.25 8.83
CA SER A 80 12.86 -1.25 7.77
C SER A 80 13.53 -1.78 6.50
N GLN A 81 14.69 -2.44 6.63
CA GLN A 81 15.44 -2.98 5.50
C GLN A 81 14.61 -3.95 4.67
N GLU A 82 13.89 -4.88 5.31
CA GLU A 82 13.04 -5.84 4.59
C GLU A 82 11.87 -5.15 3.90
N VAL A 83 11.24 -4.17 4.54
CA VAL A 83 10.13 -3.41 3.95
C VAL A 83 10.62 -2.63 2.72
N VAL A 84 11.78 -1.98 2.79
CA VAL A 84 12.38 -1.26 1.66
C VAL A 84 12.71 -2.21 0.52
N SER A 85 13.42 -3.30 0.81
CA SER A 85 13.82 -4.28 -0.21
C SER A 85 12.61 -4.92 -0.89
N PHE A 86 11.58 -5.28 -0.11
CA PHE A 86 10.38 -5.91 -0.65
C PHE A 86 9.52 -4.93 -1.47
N GLU A 87 9.37 -3.67 -1.04
CA GLU A 87 8.72 -2.62 -1.85
C GLU A 87 9.37 -2.51 -3.23
N ALA A 88 10.70 -2.46 -3.30
CA ALA A 88 11.41 -2.36 -4.57
C ALA A 88 11.15 -3.57 -5.48
N THR A 89 11.12 -4.78 -4.93
CA THR A 89 10.75 -6.00 -5.68
C THR A 89 9.34 -5.92 -6.23
N GLU A 90 8.36 -5.54 -5.41
CA GLU A 90 6.95 -5.47 -5.82
C GLU A 90 6.73 -4.38 -6.87
N ILE A 91 7.38 -3.21 -6.75
CA ILE A 91 7.31 -2.16 -7.77
C ILE A 91 7.90 -2.65 -9.10
N ALA A 92 9.02 -3.38 -9.06
CA ALA A 92 9.63 -3.92 -10.26
C ALA A 92 8.75 -5.00 -10.93
N GLU A 93 8.09 -5.84 -10.14
CA GLU A 93 7.20 -6.90 -10.63
C GLU A 93 5.91 -6.35 -11.23
N PHE A 94 5.23 -5.45 -10.50
CA PHE A 94 3.91 -4.97 -10.90
C PHE A 94 3.95 -3.75 -11.83
N ASN A 95 5.07 -3.01 -11.86
CA ASN A 95 5.23 -1.76 -12.61
C ASN A 95 4.00 -0.82 -12.51
N PRO A 96 3.57 -0.46 -11.28
CA PRO A 96 2.34 0.29 -11.03
C PRO A 96 2.40 1.73 -11.59
N LYS A 97 1.26 2.20 -12.12
CA LYS A 97 1.09 3.48 -12.82
C LYS A 97 1.63 4.71 -12.06
N TYR A 98 1.42 4.77 -10.74
CA TYR A 98 1.71 5.95 -9.92
C TYR A 98 3.04 5.89 -9.18
N ASN A 99 3.77 4.78 -9.24
CA ASN A 99 5.17 4.77 -8.83
C ASN A 99 5.98 5.41 -9.94
N GLN A 100 6.17 6.73 -9.86
CA GLN A 100 7.01 7.45 -10.80
C GLN A 100 8.38 6.76 -10.88
N ARG A 101 8.78 6.41 -12.10
CA ARG A 101 10.18 6.09 -12.38
C ARG A 101 10.95 7.38 -12.20
N VAL A 102 11.71 7.49 -11.11
CA VAL A 102 12.77 8.50 -11.07
C VAL A 102 13.75 8.05 -12.16
N GLY A 103 13.78 8.80 -13.25
CA GLY A 103 14.70 8.59 -14.37
C GLY A 103 16.13 8.85 -13.97
#